data_AF-A0A093XDN7-F1
#
_entry.id   AF-A0A093XDN7-F1
#
_cell.length_a   1.000
_cell.length_b   1.000
_cell.length_c   1.000
_cell.angle_alpha   90.00
_cell.angle_beta   90.00
_cell.angle_gamma   90.00
#
_symmetry.space_group_name_H-M   'P 1'
#
loop_
_entity.id
_entity.type
_entity.pdbx_description
1 polymer ?
#
loop_
_entity_poly.entity_id
_entity_poly.type
_entity_poly.pdbx_seq_one_letter_code
_entity_poly.pdbx_strand_id
1 'polypeptide(L)' 'MSTNAAQTMRKRAPPQGDEEAGAELKLGEFQDVDALTHSEAALVINALVAKRKMDKDSKRGNDSDLEETER' A
#
# COMPACT_ATOMS: atom_id res chain seq x y z
N MET A 1 -17.84 41.77 1.16
CA MET A 1 -16.75 40.90 0.64
C MET A 1 -17.24 39.46 0.76
N SER A 2 -17.52 38.79 -0.36
CA SER A 2 -18.05 37.43 -0.36
C SER A 2 -16.92 36.45 -0.66
N THR A 3 -16.64 35.54 0.29
CA THR A 3 -15.58 34.54 0.20
C THR A 3 -16.03 33.41 -0.72
N ASN A 4 -15.38 33.30 -1.88
CA ASN A 4 -15.65 32.28 -2.87
C ASN A 4 -15.23 30.91 -2.29
N ALA A 5 -16.20 30.13 -1.81
CA ALA A 5 -15.96 28.76 -1.38
C ALA A 5 -15.53 27.94 -2.62
N ALA A 6 -14.28 27.50 -2.64
CA ALA A 6 -13.76 26.63 -3.68
C ALA A 6 -14.69 25.42 -3.83
N GLN A 7 -15.45 25.36 -4.91
CA GLN A 7 -16.34 24.25 -5.22
C GLN A 7 -15.48 23.01 -5.49
N THR A 8 -15.20 22.22 -4.46
CA THR A 8 -14.60 20.89 -4.62
C THR A 8 -15.68 19.90 -5.04
N MET A 9 -16.32 20.14 -6.19
CA MET A 9 -17.18 19.14 -6.80
C MET A 9 -16.29 18.12 -7.50
N ARG A 10 -16.08 16.95 -6.88
CA ARG A 10 -15.61 15.78 -7.61
C ARG A 10 -16.71 15.42 -8.61
N LYS A 11 -16.38 15.33 -9.91
CA LYS A 11 -17.32 14.81 -10.91
C LYS A 11 -17.82 13.45 -10.39
N ARG A 12 -19.14 13.28 -10.33
CA ARG A 12 -19.77 12.01 -9.96
C ARG A 12 -19.16 10.94 -10.88
N ALA A 13 -18.62 9.88 -10.28
CA ALA A 13 -18.10 8.77 -11.06
C ALA A 13 -19.20 8.29 -12.02
N PRO A 14 -18.86 7.91 -13.26
CA PRO A 14 -19.84 7.28 -14.15
C PRO A 14 -20.51 6.14 -13.39
N PRO A 15 -21.82 5.92 -13.59
CA PRO A 15 -22.52 4.83 -12.93
C PRO A 15 -21.71 3.55 -13.15
N GLN A 16 -21.40 2.85 -12.05
CA GLN A 16 -20.69 1.59 -12.08
C GLN A 16 -21.47 0.69 -13.04
N GLY A 17 -20.86 0.40 -14.20
CA GLY A 17 -21.51 -0.40 -15.23
C GLY A 17 -21.86 -1.77 -14.68
N ASP A 18 -22.83 -2.44 -15.30
CA ASP A 18 -23.24 -3.80 -14.91
C ASP A 18 -22.00 -4.70 -14.84
N GLU A 19 -21.66 -5.15 -13.63
CA GLU A 19 -20.61 -6.12 -13.38
C GLU A 19 -21.08 -7.47 -13.96
N GLU A 20 -20.74 -7.73 -15.22
CA GLU A 20 -20.99 -9.01 -15.84
C GLU A 20 -20.10 -10.07 -15.17
N ALA A 21 -20.70 -10.89 -14.30
CA ALA A 21 -20.10 -12.12 -13.81
C ALA A 21 -20.04 -13.16 -14.95
N GLY A 22 -19.14 -12.93 -15.90
CA GLY A 22 -18.88 -13.79 -17.05
C GLY A 22 -17.69 -14.74 -16.81
N ALA A 23 -17.47 -15.64 -17.77
CA ALA A 23 -16.28 -16.50 -17.79
C ALA A 23 -14.98 -15.71 -18.07
N GLU A 24 -15.10 -14.53 -18.67
CA GLU A 24 -14.00 -13.59 -18.89
C GLU A 24 -13.93 -12.58 -17.74
N LEU A 25 -12.80 -12.58 -17.04
CA LEU A 25 -12.51 -11.60 -15.98
C LEU A 25 -12.16 -10.25 -16.60
N LYS A 26 -12.98 -9.22 -16.33
CA LYS A 26 -12.69 -7.82 -16.67
C LYS A 26 -11.96 -7.15 -15.50
N LEU A 27 -10.63 -7.13 -15.55
CA LEU A 27 -9.74 -6.57 -14.52
C LEU A 27 -9.41 -5.08 -14.73
N GLY A 28 -9.96 -4.43 -15.76
CA GLY A 28 -9.78 -3.01 -16.03
C GLY A 28 -8.33 -2.67 -16.37
N GLU A 29 -7.70 -1.78 -15.60
CA GLU A 29 -6.29 -1.39 -15.81
C GLU A 29 -5.29 -2.53 -15.54
N PHE A 30 -5.75 -3.65 -14.96
CA PHE A 30 -4.94 -4.83 -14.66
C PHE A 30 -5.18 -6.02 -15.59
N GLN A 31 -5.86 -5.83 -16.73
CA GLN A 31 -6.25 -6.91 -17.64
C GLN A 31 -5.07 -7.74 -18.18
N ASP A 32 -3.91 -7.10 -18.40
CA ASP A 32 -2.72 -7.70 -19.01
C ASP A 32 -1.47 -7.49 -18.17
N VAL A 33 -1.64 -7.39 -16.84
CA VAL A 33 -0.54 -7.19 -15.89
C VAL A 33 -0.13 -8.53 -15.30
N ASP A 34 1.19 -8.76 -15.20
CA ASP A 34 1.74 -9.92 -14.51
C ASP A 34 1.24 -9.97 -13.07
N ALA A 35 0.56 -11.06 -12.72
CA ALA A 35 0.02 -11.29 -11.40
C ALA A 35 0.84 -12.34 -10.65
N LEU A 36 1.00 -12.13 -9.34
CA LEU A 36 1.62 -13.12 -8.48
C LEU A 36 0.61 -14.21 -8.11
N THR A 37 1.05 -15.45 -8.14
CA THR A 37 0.31 -16.56 -7.53
C THR A 37 0.29 -16.42 -6.00
N HIS A 38 -0.61 -17.15 -5.34
CA HIS A 38 -0.74 -17.10 -3.88
C HIS A 38 0.58 -17.36 -3.14
N SER A 39 1.33 -18.38 -3.58
CA SER A 39 2.60 -18.75 -2.96
C SER A 39 3.69 -17.70 -3.18
N GLU A 40 3.75 -17.08 -4.34
CA GLU A 40 4.71 -16.01 -4.65
C GLU A 40 4.43 -14.76 -3.81
N ALA A 41 3.17 -14.34 -3.72
CA ALA A 41 2.77 -13.21 -2.89
C ALA A 41 3.13 -13.44 -1.42
N ALA A 42 2.91 -14.66 -0.89
CA ALA A 42 3.26 -15.00 0.48
C ALA A 42 4.77 -14.87 0.75
N LEU A 43 5.62 -15.34 -0.17
CA LEU A 43 7.07 -15.22 -0.04
C LEU A 43 7.53 -13.76 -0.02
N VAL A 44 7.02 -12.93 -0.94
CA VAL A 44 7.36 -11.51 -1.02
C VAL A 44 6.96 -10.76 0.24
N ILE A 45 5.74 -11.00 0.75
CA ILE A 45 5.23 -10.36 1.96
C ILE A 45 6.06 -10.77 3.18
N ASN A 46 6.31 -12.07 3.35
CA ASN A 46 7.07 -12.57 4.49
C ASN A 46 8.50 -12.03 4.53
N ALA A 47 9.17 -12.00 3.36
CA ALA A 47 10.50 -11.43 3.24
C ALA A 47 10.52 -9.93 3.60
N LEU A 48 9.55 -9.16 3.09
CA LEU A 48 9.44 -7.72 3.36
C LEU A 48 9.17 -7.44 4.85
N VAL A 49 8.26 -8.19 5.47
CA VAL A 49 7.93 -8.05 6.90
C VAL A 49 9.14 -8.40 7.77
N ALA A 50 9.86 -9.47 7.44
CA ALA A 50 11.09 -9.86 8.14
C ALA A 50 12.14 -8.75 8.07
N LYS A 51 12.39 -8.20 6.87
CA LYS A 51 13.32 -7.09 6.68
C LYS A 51 12.94 -5.87 7.52
N ARG A 52 11.67 -5.44 7.49
CA ARG A 52 11.18 -4.31 8.28
C ARG A 52 11.36 -4.50 9.79
N LYS A 53 11.22 -5.73 10.28
CA LYS A 53 11.49 -6.06 11.69
C LYS A 53 12.97 -5.90 12.01
N MET A 54 13.84 -6.49 11.19
CA MET A 54 15.29 -6.38 11.36
C MET A 54 15.77 -4.93 11.30
N ASP A 55 15.27 -4.12 10.37
CA ASP A 55 15.63 -2.70 10.25
C ASP A 55 15.20 -1.91 11.50
N LYS A 56 14.02 -2.23 12.06
CA LYS A 56 13.51 -1.60 13.29
C LYS A 56 14.33 -1.99 14.51
N ASP A 57 14.68 -3.27 14.65
CA ASP A 57 15.44 -3.76 15.79
C ASP A 57 16.90 -3.28 15.73
N SER A 58 17.48 -3.21 14.53
CA SER A 58 18.81 -2.60 14.29
C SER A 58 18.83 -1.12 14.66
N LYS A 59 17.75 -0.38 14.39
CA LYS A 59 17.63 1.03 14.79
C LYS A 59 17.51 1.20 16.31
N ARG A 60 16.85 0.27 17.01
CA ARG A 60 16.70 0.31 18.47
C ARG A 60 18.00 0.02 19.22
N GLY A 61 18.86 -0.87 18.70
CA GLY A 61 20.15 -1.19 19.32
C GLY A 61 21.15 -0.03 19.27
N ASN A 62 21.08 0.83 18.25
CA ASN A 62 22.02 1.96 18.14
C ASN A 62 21.67 3.17 19.03
N ASP A 63 20.42 3.29 19.50
CA ASP A 63 20.01 4.38 20.40
C ASP A 63 20.30 4.05 21.89
N SER A 64 20.45 2.76 22.25
CA SER A 64 20.70 2.33 23.65
C SER A 64 22.16 2.44 24.09
N ASP A 65 23.11 2.49 23.15
CA ASP A 65 24.55 2.45 23.44
C ASP A 65 25.17 3.86 23.61
N LEU A 66 24.38 4.94 23.51
CA LEU A 66 24.84 6.32 23.63
C LEU A 66 24.58 6.99 24.99
N GLU A 67 23.87 6.33 25.90
CA GLU A 67 23.47 6.91 27.21
C GLU A 67 24.24 6.33 28.42
N GLU A 68 25.21 5.42 28.20
CA GLU A 68 25.96 4.78 29.30
C GLU A 68 27.40 5.31 29.49
N THR A 69 27.86 6.27 28.68
CA THR A 69 29.23 6.84 28.77
C THR A 69 29.40 8.13 29.57
N GLU A 70 28.38 8.62 30.28
CA GLU A 70 28.50 9.84 31.13
C GLU A 70 27.93 9.65 32.54
N ARG A 71 28.50 8.74 33.34
CA ARG A 71 28.36 8.75 34.82
C ARG A 71 29.68 8.46 35.52
#